data_AF-A0AAV6A0T3-F1
#
_entry.id   AF-A0AAV6A0T3-F1
#
_cell.length_a   1.000
_cell.length_b   1.000
_cell.length_c   1.000
_cell.angle_alpha   90.00
_cell.angle_beta   90.00
_cell.angle_gamma   90.00
#
_symmetry.space_group_name_H-M   'P 1'
#
loop_
_entity.id
_entity.type
_entity.pdbx_description
1 polymer ?
#
loop_
_entity_poly.entity_id
_entity_poly.type
_entity_poly.pdbx_seq_one_letter_code
_entity_poly.pdbx_strand_id
1 'polypeptide(L)'
;MSDEHGAEEQLDSRRVAALRALSRALLRLVLLIGGLALVGWQVDVDALKSVLPGRVAMNPFTALGFLLAAASLWLLEAERAGSRRPWMRRAAWVAAGAVAAIGIVTILGYVMGANIGLDQLLFRARLGNNRIAPNTALNFVLVGGALLLFGWESRRGIRPAQIVALLPTAIALTSLLGYVYAVGELYGIGSYIPMALPTAIAFLALGVATLCARPDGGLMAAVVSDHMGGRLARRVLPVAAAIPAVLSGLWLFGHRAGFFSAEVGLALLAVANILVFAAVTAVASRSLNRADHRRQIGERRLATQYASTRILVESRTSAEAMPQILRAVGESLDWVLGARWALDREAGVLRCAEMWTTMSKALEEFTEVNRRSVFSSGIGLPGRVWESGRATWIPDATQDPNFPRA
;
A
#
# COMPACT_ATOMS: atom_id res chain seq x y z
N MET A 1 -1.59 -34.83 -4.41
CA MET A 1 -2.81 -34.14 -3.95
C MET A 1 -2.51 -33.69 -2.52
N SER A 2 -2.72 -32.39 -2.25
CA SER A 2 -2.52 -31.66 -0.99
C SER A 2 -1.10 -31.53 -0.42
N ASP A 3 -0.37 -30.54 -0.95
CA ASP A 3 0.64 -29.76 -0.20
C ASP A 3 0.62 -28.28 -0.65
N GLU A 4 -0.58 -27.76 -0.92
CA GLU A 4 -0.86 -26.32 -1.01
C GLU A 4 -1.43 -25.86 0.35
N HIS A 5 -0.67 -26.01 1.43
CA HIS A 5 -0.89 -25.14 2.59
C HIS A 5 -0.05 -23.89 2.35
N GLY A 6 -0.74 -22.86 1.89
CA GLY A 6 -0.17 -21.57 1.50
C GLY A 6 0.82 -21.07 2.54
N ALA A 7 1.95 -20.56 2.04
CA ALA A 7 2.80 -19.66 2.79
C ALA A 7 1.90 -18.57 3.38
N GLU A 8 1.58 -18.66 4.67
CA GLU A 8 0.94 -17.58 5.40
C GLU A 8 1.79 -16.34 5.16
N GLU A 9 1.22 -15.38 4.44
CA GLU A 9 1.82 -14.10 4.11
C GLU A 9 2.19 -13.44 5.45
N GLN A 10 3.44 -13.61 5.91
CA GLN A 10 3.92 -13.09 7.18
C GLN A 10 3.97 -11.57 7.10
N LEU A 11 2.83 -10.93 7.35
CA LEU A 11 2.73 -9.48 7.49
C LEU A 11 3.65 -9.02 8.63
N ASP A 12 4.49 -8.01 8.38
CA ASP A 12 5.35 -7.41 9.39
C ASP A 12 4.56 -7.05 10.66
N SER A 13 4.81 -7.83 11.72
CA SER A 13 4.09 -7.73 13.00
C SER A 13 4.23 -6.34 13.63
N ARG A 14 5.34 -5.62 13.37
CA ARG A 14 5.54 -4.26 13.86
C ARG A 14 4.58 -3.27 13.19
N ARG A 15 4.32 -3.43 11.89
CA ARG A 15 3.40 -2.54 11.14
C ARG A 15 1.95 -2.80 11.46
N VAL A 16 1.59 -4.08 11.58
CA VAL A 16 0.27 -4.50 12.09
C VAL A 16 0.01 -3.87 13.46
N ALA A 17 1.00 -3.93 14.37
CA ALA A 17 0.91 -3.30 15.67
C ALA A 17 0.82 -1.76 15.59
N ALA A 18 1.59 -1.12 14.71
CA ALA A 18 1.56 0.33 14.52
C ALA A 18 0.21 0.84 14.00
N LEU A 19 -0.41 0.16 13.03
CA LEU A 19 -1.74 0.55 12.54
C LEU A 19 -2.84 0.32 13.58
N ARG A 20 -2.76 -0.76 14.36
CA ARG A 20 -3.67 -0.96 15.50
C ARG A 20 -3.45 0.09 16.59
N ALA A 21 -2.22 0.54 16.81
CA ALA A 21 -1.94 1.65 17.72
C ALA A 21 -2.51 2.97 17.18
N LEU A 22 -2.38 3.22 15.88
CA LEU A 22 -2.98 4.38 15.21
C LEU A 22 -4.51 4.36 15.30
N SER A 23 -5.15 3.23 15.05
CA SER A 23 -6.60 3.07 15.23
C SER A 23 -7.05 3.46 16.64
N ARG A 24 -6.39 2.91 17.67
CA ARG A 24 -6.68 3.24 19.08
C ARG A 24 -6.43 4.70 19.42
N ALA A 25 -5.39 5.32 18.85
CA ALA A 25 -5.13 6.75 19.03
C ALA A 25 -6.22 7.62 18.40
N LEU A 26 -6.67 7.29 17.19
CA LEU A 26 -7.78 7.96 16.51
C LEU A 26 -9.10 7.77 17.25
N LEU A 27 -9.37 6.58 17.81
CA LEU A 27 -10.55 6.35 18.64
C LEU A 27 -10.54 7.21 19.92
N ARG A 28 -9.38 7.37 20.57
CA ARG A 28 -9.25 8.30 21.72
C ARG A 28 -9.53 9.73 21.31
N LEU A 29 -9.06 10.15 20.13
CA LEU A 29 -9.36 11.47 19.58
C LEU A 29 -10.87 11.66 19.34
N VAL A 30 -11.55 10.67 18.76
CA VAL A 30 -13.01 10.71 18.55
C VAL A 30 -13.77 10.79 19.88
N LEU A 31 -13.37 9.99 20.87
CA LEU A 31 -13.94 10.05 22.22
C LEU A 31 -13.72 11.41 22.87
N LEU A 32 -12.53 11.99 22.72
CA LEU A 32 -12.21 13.32 23.23
C LEU A 32 -13.06 14.39 22.56
N ILE A 33 -13.20 14.39 21.23
CA ILE A 33 -14.02 15.36 20.49
C ILE A 33 -15.49 15.25 20.90
N GLY A 34 -16.05 14.04 20.96
CA GLY A 34 -17.42 13.82 21.42
C GLY A 34 -17.65 14.25 22.87
N GLY A 35 -16.73 13.90 23.76
CA GLY A 35 -16.78 14.26 25.18
C GLY A 35 -16.68 15.77 25.40
N LEU A 36 -15.72 16.45 24.76
CA LEU A 36 -15.55 17.89 24.86
C LEU A 36 -16.78 18.66 24.39
N ALA A 37 -17.46 18.20 23.33
CA ALA A 37 -18.68 18.85 22.88
C ALA A 37 -19.83 18.68 23.88
N LEU A 38 -20.03 17.48 24.45
CA LEU A 38 -21.06 17.28 25.48
C LEU A 38 -20.78 18.12 26.73
N VAL A 39 -19.51 18.20 27.17
CA VAL A 39 -19.09 19.11 28.24
C VAL A 39 -19.38 20.55 27.84
N GLY A 40 -19.03 20.94 26.61
CA GLY A 40 -19.32 22.27 26.05
C GLY A 40 -20.80 22.64 26.10
N TRP A 41 -21.70 21.69 25.85
CA TRP A 41 -23.14 21.88 26.02
C TRP A 41 -23.57 21.99 27.49
N GLN A 42 -22.94 21.24 28.39
CA GLN A 42 -23.20 21.27 29.83
C GLN A 42 -22.73 22.58 30.49
N VAL A 43 -21.56 23.10 30.12
CA VAL A 43 -21.00 24.35 30.67
C VAL A 43 -21.30 25.59 29.82
N ASP A 44 -21.96 25.39 28.68
CA ASP A 44 -22.34 26.43 27.71
C ASP A 44 -21.15 27.23 27.12
N VAL A 45 -20.07 26.53 26.78
CA VAL A 45 -18.86 27.12 26.19
C VAL A 45 -18.76 26.79 24.71
N ASP A 46 -18.96 27.79 23.84
CA ASP A 46 -19.01 27.59 22.39
C ASP A 46 -17.71 27.08 21.78
N ALA A 47 -16.56 27.49 22.32
CA ALA A 47 -15.25 27.00 21.87
C ALA A 47 -15.13 25.47 21.96
N LEU A 48 -15.78 24.83 22.95
CA LEU A 48 -15.79 23.38 23.11
C LEU A 48 -16.79 22.70 22.15
N LYS A 49 -17.82 23.42 21.69
CA LYS A 49 -18.85 22.90 20.80
C LYS A 49 -18.45 23.02 19.31
N SER A 50 -17.82 24.12 18.91
CA SER A 50 -17.53 24.45 17.50
C SER A 50 -16.05 24.52 17.14
N VAL A 51 -15.14 24.53 18.12
CA VAL A 51 -13.68 24.75 17.99
C VAL A 51 -13.31 26.16 17.51
N LEU A 52 -13.98 26.66 16.47
CA LEU A 52 -13.81 28.01 15.94
C LEU A 52 -14.97 28.92 16.35
N PRO A 53 -14.68 30.15 16.80
CA PRO A 53 -15.72 31.15 17.06
C PRO A 53 -16.61 31.40 15.83
N GLY A 54 -17.92 31.54 16.05
CA GLY A 54 -18.89 31.84 14.99
C GLY A 54 -19.20 30.69 14.03
N ARG A 55 -18.68 29.47 14.28
CA ARG A 55 -19.00 28.26 13.49
C ARG A 55 -20.09 27.43 14.16
N VAL A 56 -20.73 26.58 13.36
CA VAL A 56 -21.78 25.67 13.84
C VAL A 56 -21.23 24.75 14.93
N ALA A 57 -21.92 24.72 16.07
CA ALA A 57 -21.68 23.82 17.18
C ALA A 57 -22.01 22.36 16.80
N MET A 58 -21.19 21.40 17.22
CA MET A 58 -21.51 19.98 17.08
C MET A 58 -22.77 19.64 17.86
N ASN A 59 -23.76 19.05 17.20
CA ASN A 59 -25.00 18.61 17.81
C ASN A 59 -24.74 17.58 18.95
N PRO A 60 -25.44 17.63 20.09
CA PRO A 60 -25.25 16.67 21.18
C PRO A 60 -25.50 15.21 20.77
N PHE A 61 -26.48 14.93 19.91
CA PHE A 61 -26.71 13.58 19.39
C PHE A 61 -25.62 13.12 18.43
N THR A 62 -25.05 14.04 17.66
CA THR A 62 -23.83 13.76 16.88
C THR A 62 -22.68 13.38 17.80
N ALA A 63 -22.47 14.12 18.90
CA ALA A 63 -21.45 13.80 19.88
C ALA A 63 -21.67 12.41 20.51
N LEU A 64 -22.90 12.08 20.91
CA LEU A 64 -23.27 10.75 21.40
C LEU A 64 -23.03 9.66 20.34
N GLY A 65 -23.40 9.92 19.08
CA GLY A 65 -23.14 9.02 17.96
C GLY A 65 -21.66 8.70 17.81
N PHE A 66 -20.77 9.69 17.94
CA PHE A 66 -19.32 9.45 17.94
C PHE A 66 -18.84 8.62 19.11
N LEU A 67 -19.35 8.88 20.33
CA LEU A 67 -19.00 8.07 21.51
C LEU A 67 -19.43 6.60 21.32
N LEU A 68 -20.64 6.36 20.82
CA LEU A 68 -21.15 5.03 20.53
C LEU A 68 -20.37 4.33 19.42
N ALA A 69 -20.06 5.03 18.33
CA ALA A 69 -19.31 4.45 17.22
C ALA A 69 -17.87 4.10 17.61
N ALA A 70 -17.21 4.98 18.38
CA ALA A 70 -15.88 4.72 18.91
C ALA A 70 -15.87 3.56 19.92
N ALA A 71 -16.85 3.50 20.82
CA ALA A 71 -17.02 2.38 21.76
C ALA A 71 -17.28 1.06 21.02
N SER A 72 -18.12 1.07 19.98
CA SER A 72 -18.37 -0.09 19.14
C SER A 72 -17.08 -0.62 18.51
N LEU A 73 -16.31 0.24 17.82
CA LEU A 73 -15.06 -0.19 17.18
C LEU A 73 -14.04 -0.68 18.22
N TRP A 74 -13.93 -0.01 19.37
CA TRP A 74 -13.04 -0.41 20.46
C TRP A 74 -13.37 -1.80 21.02
N LEU A 75 -14.66 -2.10 21.22
CA LEU A 75 -15.11 -3.41 21.68
C LEU A 75 -14.84 -4.50 20.64
N LEU A 76 -15.03 -4.20 19.35
CA LEU A 76 -14.74 -5.13 18.25
C LEU A 76 -13.23 -5.41 18.11
N GLU A 77 -12.38 -4.43 18.37
CA GLU A 77 -10.92 -4.62 18.44
C GLU A 77 -10.51 -5.46 19.66
N ALA A 78 -11.09 -5.17 20.83
CA ALA A 78 -10.76 -5.85 22.09
C ALA A 78 -11.20 -7.33 22.12
N GLU A 79 -12.37 -7.66 21.55
CA GLU A 79 -12.82 -9.05 21.37
C GLU A 79 -11.79 -9.86 20.57
N ARG A 80 -11.23 -9.24 19.52
CA ARG A 80 -10.26 -9.88 18.63
C ARG A 80 -8.87 -10.03 19.25
N ALA A 81 -8.47 -9.08 20.10
CA ALA A 81 -7.19 -9.11 20.80
C ALA A 81 -7.08 -10.20 21.89
N GLY A 82 -8.10 -11.05 22.06
CA GLY A 82 -8.09 -12.19 22.98
C GLY A 82 -9.12 -12.10 24.11
N SER A 83 -9.81 -10.97 24.27
CA SER A 83 -10.87 -10.81 25.28
C SER A 83 -12.22 -11.31 24.74
N ARG A 84 -12.31 -12.62 24.44
CA ARG A 84 -13.44 -13.27 23.73
C ARG A 84 -14.71 -13.40 24.58
N ARG A 85 -15.25 -12.29 25.09
CA ARG A 85 -16.53 -12.29 25.80
C ARG A 85 -17.67 -12.04 24.82
N PRO A 86 -18.66 -12.94 24.68
CA PRO A 86 -19.72 -12.84 23.67
C PRO A 86 -20.61 -11.61 23.86
N TRP A 87 -20.70 -11.06 25.08
CA TRP A 87 -21.43 -9.82 25.34
C TRP A 87 -20.78 -8.59 24.68
N MET A 88 -19.46 -8.57 24.50
CA MET A 88 -18.75 -7.43 23.90
C MET A 88 -19.17 -7.23 22.45
N ARG A 89 -19.29 -8.33 21.69
CA ARG A 89 -19.79 -8.29 20.31
C ARG A 89 -21.21 -7.77 20.22
N ARG A 90 -22.09 -8.27 21.10
CA ARG A 90 -23.49 -7.83 21.16
C ARG A 90 -23.58 -6.35 21.51
N ALA A 91 -22.83 -5.90 22.52
CA ALA A 91 -22.78 -4.49 22.90
C ALA A 91 -22.26 -3.60 21.76
N ALA A 92 -21.23 -4.05 21.03
CA ALA A 92 -20.73 -3.35 19.86
C ALA A 92 -21.79 -3.25 18.74
N TRP A 93 -22.50 -4.33 18.43
CA TRP A 93 -23.56 -4.31 17.42
C TRP A 93 -24.74 -3.44 17.82
N VAL A 94 -25.13 -3.45 19.09
CA VAL A 94 -26.17 -2.54 19.60
C VAL A 94 -25.73 -1.08 19.44
N ALA A 95 -24.49 -0.76 19.81
CA ALA A 95 -23.94 0.59 19.64
C ALA A 95 -23.86 0.99 18.15
N ALA A 96 -23.37 0.12 17.27
CA ALA A 96 -23.33 0.35 15.82
C ALA A 96 -24.72 0.52 15.21
N GLY A 97 -25.69 -0.29 15.64
CA GLY A 97 -27.09 -0.19 15.24
C GLY A 97 -27.72 1.13 15.69
N ALA A 98 -27.44 1.57 16.93
CA ALA A 98 -27.87 2.88 17.42
C ALA A 98 -27.28 4.03 16.60
N VAL A 99 -26.01 3.95 16.23
CA VAL A 99 -25.35 4.93 15.35
C VAL A 99 -26.04 4.99 13.98
N ALA A 100 -26.31 3.85 13.36
CA ALA A 100 -27.05 3.79 12.10
C ALA A 100 -28.47 4.37 12.25
N ALA A 101 -29.15 4.06 13.35
CA ALA A 101 -30.49 4.53 13.64
C ALA A 101 -30.55 6.06 13.79
N ILE A 102 -29.57 6.69 14.45
CA ILE A 102 -29.46 8.16 14.54
C ILE A 102 -29.46 8.78 13.13
N GLY A 103 -28.64 8.23 12.22
CA GLY A 103 -28.58 8.67 10.84
C GLY A 103 -29.89 8.44 10.07
N ILE A 104 -30.46 7.23 10.15
CA ILE A 104 -31.70 6.86 9.44
C ILE A 104 -32.87 7.74 9.88
N VAL A 105 -33.07 7.88 11.20
CA VAL A 105 -34.16 8.71 11.75
C VAL A 105 -33.99 10.16 11.29
N THR A 106 -32.78 10.69 11.32
CA THR A 106 -32.52 12.08 10.87
C THR A 106 -32.85 12.25 9.38
N ILE A 107 -32.43 11.32 8.52
CA ILE A 107 -32.74 11.36 7.08
C ILE A 107 -34.25 11.26 6.85
N LEU A 108 -34.94 10.34 7.54
CA LEU A 108 -36.40 10.23 7.45
C LEU A 108 -37.10 11.52 7.84
N GLY A 109 -36.61 12.23 8.87
CA GLY A 109 -37.13 13.54 9.26
C GLY A 109 -37.03 14.57 8.13
N TYR A 110 -35.89 14.62 7.44
CA TYR A 110 -35.71 15.48 6.27
C TYR A 110 -36.64 15.11 5.10
N VAL A 111 -36.77 13.81 4.78
CA VAL A 111 -37.61 13.32 3.69
C VAL A 111 -39.10 13.58 3.95
N MET A 112 -39.55 13.40 5.19
CA MET A 112 -40.96 13.65 5.58
C MET A 112 -41.27 15.14 5.78
N GLY A 113 -40.27 16.02 5.74
CA GLY A 113 -40.43 17.43 6.11
C GLY A 113 -40.84 17.63 7.57
N ALA A 114 -40.68 16.61 8.42
CA ALA A 114 -41.15 16.59 9.80
C ALA A 114 -39.97 16.68 10.77
N ASN A 115 -40.11 17.51 11.80
CA ASN A 115 -39.14 17.52 12.90
C ASN A 115 -39.44 16.36 13.86
N ILE A 116 -38.75 15.23 13.68
CA ILE A 116 -38.87 14.06 14.57
C ILE A 116 -38.39 14.38 16.00
N GLY A 117 -37.59 15.44 16.17
CA GLY A 117 -37.17 15.93 17.48
C GLY A 117 -36.11 15.06 18.18
N LEU A 118 -35.44 14.16 17.45
CA LEU A 118 -34.34 13.35 17.98
C LEU A 118 -33.27 14.24 18.62
N ASP A 119 -32.89 15.32 17.94
CA ASP A 119 -31.89 16.29 18.40
C ASP A 119 -32.30 16.99 19.71
N GLN A 120 -33.61 17.08 20.00
CA GLN A 120 -34.18 17.81 21.14
C GLN A 120 -34.30 16.96 22.42
N LEU A 121 -33.85 15.72 22.40
CA LEU A 121 -33.85 14.86 23.60
C LEU A 121 -32.73 15.25 24.58
N LEU A 122 -31.62 15.82 24.09
CA LEU A 122 -30.47 16.26 24.88
C LEU A 122 -30.35 17.77 24.83
N PHE A 123 -30.17 18.41 25.98
CA PHE A 123 -29.95 19.86 26.11
C PHE A 123 -31.01 20.74 25.41
N ARG A 124 -32.29 20.30 25.39
CA ARG A 124 -33.41 20.97 24.70
C ARG A 124 -33.46 22.48 24.91
N ALA A 125 -33.27 22.94 26.16
CA ALA A 125 -33.33 24.36 26.52
C ALA A 125 -32.21 25.21 25.90
N ARG A 126 -31.09 24.61 25.51
CA ARG A 126 -29.91 25.29 24.96
C ARG A 126 -29.69 25.03 23.47
N LEU A 127 -30.28 23.96 22.93
CA LEU A 127 -30.05 23.49 21.56
C LEU A 127 -30.48 24.51 20.48
N GLY A 128 -31.55 25.26 20.74
CA GLY A 128 -32.15 26.18 19.77
C GLY A 128 -32.51 25.46 18.47
N ASN A 129 -32.01 25.97 17.34
CA ASN A 129 -32.21 25.40 16.01
C ASN A 129 -31.12 24.42 15.58
N ASN A 130 -30.20 24.00 16.46
CA ASN A 130 -29.13 23.08 16.10
C ASN A 130 -29.71 21.69 15.75
N ARG A 131 -29.64 21.33 14.46
CA ARG A 131 -30.04 20.02 13.94
C ARG A 131 -28.87 19.30 13.31
N ILE A 132 -28.93 17.98 13.28
CA ILE A 132 -27.93 17.15 12.60
C ILE A 132 -27.99 17.41 11.09
N ALA A 133 -26.87 17.81 10.49
CA ALA A 133 -26.78 18.06 9.05
C ALA A 133 -27.08 16.79 8.23
N PRO A 134 -27.68 16.89 7.02
CA PRO A 134 -28.05 15.71 6.23
C PRO A 134 -26.84 14.83 5.82
N ASN A 135 -25.70 15.44 5.49
CA ASN A 135 -24.44 14.72 5.21
C ASN A 135 -23.86 14.05 6.47
N THR A 136 -24.04 14.65 7.66
CA THR A 136 -23.69 14.03 8.95
C THR A 136 -24.54 12.80 9.21
N ALA A 137 -25.85 12.89 8.96
CA ALA A 137 -26.77 11.77 9.11
C ALA A 137 -26.42 10.61 8.17
N LEU A 138 -26.13 10.90 6.90
CA LEU A 138 -25.66 9.91 5.93
C LEU A 138 -24.37 9.23 6.39
N ASN A 139 -23.40 10.00 6.90
CA ASN A 139 -22.17 9.44 7.45
C ASN A 139 -22.43 8.51 8.63
N PHE A 140 -23.37 8.82 9.52
CA PHE A 140 -23.73 7.90 10.62
C PHE A 140 -24.34 6.60 10.11
N VAL A 141 -25.18 6.63 9.08
CA VAL A 141 -25.71 5.40 8.45
C VAL A 141 -24.57 4.55 7.89
N LEU A 142 -23.65 5.16 7.13
CA LEU A 142 -22.53 4.47 6.51
C LEU A 142 -21.54 3.90 7.55
N VAL A 143 -21.21 4.67 8.58
CA VAL A 143 -20.33 4.25 9.68
C VAL A 143 -20.98 3.12 10.48
N GLY A 144 -22.26 3.25 10.87
CA GLY A 144 -22.99 2.20 11.56
C GLY A 144 -23.03 0.92 10.74
N GLY A 145 -23.30 1.03 9.43
CA GLY A 145 -23.23 -0.10 8.49
C GLY A 145 -21.84 -0.74 8.42
N ALA A 146 -20.78 0.05 8.29
CA ALA A 146 -19.40 -0.46 8.30
C ALA A 146 -19.06 -1.22 9.60
N LEU A 147 -19.50 -0.71 10.75
CA LEU A 147 -19.27 -1.34 12.05
C LEU A 147 -20.08 -2.64 12.23
N LEU A 148 -21.32 -2.71 11.74
CA LEU A 148 -22.11 -3.94 11.74
C LEU A 148 -21.48 -5.02 10.85
N LEU A 149 -20.93 -4.61 9.71
CA LEU A 149 -20.23 -5.50 8.76
C LEU A 149 -18.78 -5.80 9.18
N PHE A 150 -18.27 -5.22 10.27
CA PHE A 150 -16.86 -5.31 10.67
C PHE A 150 -16.37 -6.73 10.88
N GLY A 151 -17.24 -7.60 11.39
CA GLY A 151 -16.95 -9.01 11.64
C GLY A 151 -16.93 -9.87 10.38
N TRP A 152 -17.48 -9.39 9.26
CA TRP A 152 -17.75 -10.21 8.09
C TRP A 152 -16.58 -10.22 7.10
N GLU A 153 -16.22 -11.42 6.65
CA GLU A 153 -15.22 -11.66 5.60
C GLU A 153 -15.86 -12.54 4.53
N SER A 154 -15.81 -12.08 3.28
CA SER A 154 -16.33 -12.82 2.14
C SER A 154 -15.42 -14.02 1.83
N ARG A 155 -15.97 -15.05 1.18
CA ARG A 155 -15.20 -16.21 0.68
C ARG A 155 -14.01 -15.81 -0.22
N ARG A 156 -14.08 -14.62 -0.85
CA ARG A 156 -13.00 -14.06 -1.69
C ARG A 156 -11.97 -13.20 -0.90
N GLY A 157 -12.00 -13.20 0.44
CA GLY A 157 -11.12 -12.39 1.29
C GLY A 157 -11.47 -10.89 1.31
N ILE A 158 -12.62 -10.49 0.74
CA ILE A 158 -13.10 -9.11 0.75
C ILE A 158 -13.71 -8.79 2.11
N ARG A 159 -13.39 -7.61 2.65
CA ARG A 159 -13.93 -7.08 3.91
C ARG A 159 -14.83 -5.87 3.63
N PRO A 160 -16.16 -6.06 3.54
CA PRO A 160 -17.09 -5.00 3.14
C PRO A 160 -17.03 -3.75 4.02
N ALA A 161 -16.76 -3.92 5.32
CA ALA A 161 -16.60 -2.81 6.26
C ALA A 161 -15.55 -1.77 5.83
N GLN A 162 -14.42 -2.22 5.27
CA GLN A 162 -13.37 -1.31 4.79
C GLN A 162 -13.83 -0.52 3.56
N ILE A 163 -14.53 -1.17 2.63
CA ILE A 163 -15.07 -0.53 1.42
C ILE A 163 -16.13 0.50 1.81
N VAL A 164 -17.07 0.10 2.67
CA VAL A 164 -18.13 1.00 3.15
C VAL A 164 -17.53 2.18 3.91
N ALA A 165 -16.47 1.99 4.71
CA ALA A 165 -15.79 3.05 5.44
C ALA A 165 -15.09 4.09 4.55
N LEU A 166 -14.78 3.78 3.28
CA LEU A 166 -14.21 4.76 2.36
C LEU A 166 -15.18 5.92 2.07
N LEU A 167 -16.48 5.64 1.97
CA LEU A 167 -17.50 6.65 1.67
C LEU A 167 -17.63 7.72 2.76
N PRO A 168 -17.86 7.41 4.05
CA PRO A 168 -17.92 8.43 5.09
C PRO A 168 -16.57 9.13 5.28
N THR A 169 -15.45 8.44 5.04
CA THR A 169 -14.11 9.05 5.02
C THR A 169 -14.00 10.12 3.93
N ALA A 170 -14.48 9.81 2.72
CA ALA A 170 -14.48 10.74 1.59
C ALA A 170 -15.41 11.94 1.83
N ILE A 171 -16.62 11.72 2.35
CA ILE A 171 -17.56 12.80 2.72
C ILE A 171 -16.94 13.71 3.77
N ALA A 172 -16.33 13.13 4.82
CA ALA A 172 -15.65 13.88 5.86
C ALA A 172 -14.46 14.70 5.32
N LEU A 173 -13.67 14.11 4.42
CA LEU A 173 -12.57 14.80 3.75
C LEU A 173 -13.08 15.95 2.88
N THR A 174 -14.12 15.75 2.09
CA THR A 174 -14.75 16.81 1.28
C THR A 174 -15.20 17.97 2.14
N SER A 175 -15.83 17.71 3.29
CA SER A 175 -16.25 18.78 4.20
C SER A 175 -15.08 19.47 4.90
N LEU A 176 -14.01 18.74 5.25
CA LEU A 176 -12.80 19.35 5.78
C LEU A 176 -12.13 20.26 4.75
N LEU A 177 -12.06 19.84 3.48
CA LEU A 177 -11.60 20.68 2.38
C LEU A 177 -12.50 21.90 2.19
N GLY A 178 -13.82 21.74 2.36
CA GLY A 178 -14.77 22.85 2.39
C GLY A 178 -14.45 23.90 3.45
N TYR A 179 -14.04 23.47 4.65
CA TYR A 179 -13.57 24.38 5.69
C TYR A 179 -12.24 25.05 5.31
N VAL A 180 -11.27 24.29 4.80
CA VAL A 180 -9.95 24.82 4.39
C VAL A 180 -10.07 25.84 3.26
N TYR A 181 -10.94 25.57 2.29
CA TYR A 181 -11.17 26.44 1.13
C TYR A 181 -12.17 27.57 1.42
N ALA A 182 -12.82 27.55 2.58
CA ALA A 182 -13.94 28.41 2.93
C ALA A 182 -15.05 28.37 1.84
N VAL A 183 -15.52 27.16 1.50
CA VAL A 183 -16.60 26.90 0.54
C VAL A 183 -17.75 26.19 1.27
N GLY A 184 -18.82 26.94 1.56
CA GLY A 184 -19.99 26.48 2.33
C GLY A 184 -20.64 25.21 1.79
N GLU A 185 -20.76 25.12 0.47
CA GLU A 185 -21.41 24.02 -0.25
C GLU A 185 -20.70 22.66 -0.08
N LEU A 186 -19.43 22.64 0.33
CA LEU A 186 -18.69 21.38 0.51
C LEU A 186 -18.90 20.76 1.90
N TYR A 187 -19.38 21.54 2.87
CA TYR A 187 -19.67 21.05 4.22
C TYR A 187 -21.15 21.21 4.64
N GLY A 188 -21.99 21.81 3.80
CA GLY A 188 -23.44 21.81 3.89
C GLY A 188 -24.12 21.17 2.68
N ILE A 189 -25.44 21.03 2.71
CA ILE A 189 -26.25 20.61 1.56
C ILE A 189 -27.34 21.67 1.38
N GLY A 190 -27.25 22.47 0.32
CA GLY A 190 -28.21 23.54 0.04
C GLY A 190 -28.40 24.49 1.22
N SER A 191 -29.65 24.73 1.60
CA SER A 191 -30.01 25.63 2.72
C SER A 191 -30.02 24.95 4.10
N TYR A 192 -29.65 23.68 4.20
CA TYR A 192 -29.61 22.98 5.49
C TYR A 192 -28.42 23.39 6.35
N ILE A 193 -28.55 23.16 7.67
CA ILE A 193 -27.47 23.42 8.63
C ILE A 193 -26.22 22.65 8.21
N PRO A 194 -25.06 23.31 8.07
CA PRO A 194 -23.85 22.65 7.66
C PRO A 194 -23.27 21.74 8.75
N MET A 195 -22.54 20.71 8.33
CA MET A 195 -21.78 19.85 9.22
C MET A 195 -20.72 20.66 9.97
N ALA A 196 -20.67 20.55 11.30
CA ALA A 196 -19.67 21.22 12.13
C ALA A 196 -18.23 20.70 11.85
N LEU A 197 -17.23 21.56 12.02
CA LEU A 197 -15.82 21.20 11.85
C LEU A 197 -15.37 20.02 12.73
N PRO A 198 -15.60 20.01 14.06
CA PRO A 198 -15.24 18.85 14.90
C PRO A 198 -15.92 17.56 14.43
N THR A 199 -17.13 17.63 13.86
CA THR A 199 -17.82 16.48 13.26
C THR A 199 -17.06 15.93 12.05
N ALA A 200 -16.59 16.80 11.15
CA ALA A 200 -15.80 16.38 9.99
C ALA A 200 -14.49 15.70 10.40
N ILE A 201 -13.78 16.26 11.39
CA ILE A 201 -12.54 15.71 11.93
C ILE A 201 -12.81 14.33 12.57
N ALA A 202 -13.87 14.21 13.37
CA ALA A 202 -14.23 12.97 14.03
C ALA A 202 -14.63 11.86 13.04
N PHE A 203 -15.39 12.15 11.98
CA PHE A 203 -15.69 11.16 10.95
C PHE A 203 -14.45 10.74 10.15
N LEU A 204 -13.57 11.67 9.80
CA LEU A 204 -12.31 11.35 9.11
C LEU A 204 -11.45 10.43 9.98
N ALA A 205 -11.30 10.76 11.27
CA ALA A 205 -10.56 9.95 12.24
C ALA A 205 -11.20 8.56 12.41
N LEU A 206 -12.52 8.48 12.52
CA LEU A 206 -13.24 7.21 12.70
C LEU A 206 -13.19 6.31 11.45
N GLY A 207 -13.28 6.90 10.25
CA GLY A 207 -13.13 6.19 8.98
C GLY A 207 -11.73 5.60 8.82
N VAL A 208 -10.69 6.40 9.08
CA VAL A 208 -9.30 5.92 9.08
C VAL A 208 -9.07 4.87 10.18
N ALA A 209 -9.62 5.06 11.38
CA ALA A 209 -9.56 4.06 12.45
C ALA A 209 -10.18 2.72 12.00
N THR A 210 -11.36 2.77 11.37
CA THR A 210 -12.06 1.57 10.86
C THR A 210 -11.22 0.81 9.83
N LEU A 211 -10.52 1.53 8.94
CA LEU A 211 -9.57 0.92 8.00
C LEU A 211 -8.40 0.27 8.76
N CYS A 212 -7.76 1.02 9.67
CA CYS A 212 -6.57 0.58 10.41
C CYS A 212 -6.83 -0.49 11.49
N ALA A 213 -8.08 -0.68 11.92
CA ALA A 213 -8.47 -1.63 12.96
C ALA A 213 -8.25 -3.09 12.57
N ARG A 214 -8.30 -3.41 11.27
CA ARG A 214 -8.04 -4.76 10.73
C ARG A 214 -7.01 -4.73 9.61
N PRO A 215 -5.73 -4.50 9.94
CA PRO A 215 -4.65 -4.37 8.94
C PRO A 215 -4.26 -5.71 8.29
N ASP A 216 -4.69 -6.83 8.89
CA ASP A 216 -4.36 -8.21 8.51
C ASP A 216 -5.15 -8.78 7.32
N GLY A 217 -6.01 -7.99 6.67
CA GLY A 217 -6.77 -8.46 5.51
C GLY A 217 -7.55 -7.34 4.83
N GLY A 218 -8.12 -7.64 3.67
CA GLY A 218 -8.79 -6.67 2.80
C GLY A 218 -7.80 -5.64 2.21
N LEU A 219 -8.26 -4.40 2.03
CA LEU A 219 -7.49 -3.29 1.44
C LEU A 219 -6.21 -3.01 2.25
N MET A 220 -6.27 -3.09 3.57
CA MET A 220 -5.13 -2.77 4.41
C MET A 220 -4.04 -3.83 4.40
N ALA A 221 -4.34 -5.09 4.08
CA ALA A 221 -3.29 -6.11 3.90
C ALA A 221 -2.36 -5.73 2.75
N ALA A 222 -2.91 -5.26 1.63
CA ALA A 222 -2.11 -4.76 0.51
C ALA A 222 -1.23 -3.57 0.92
N VAL A 223 -1.74 -2.67 1.78
CA VAL A 223 -0.98 -1.51 2.28
C VAL A 223 0.10 -1.91 3.29
N VAL A 224 -0.11 -2.94 4.10
CA VAL A 224 0.85 -3.38 5.15
C VAL A 224 1.94 -4.29 4.59
N SER A 225 1.61 -5.02 3.53
CA SER A 225 2.47 -5.99 2.85
C SER A 225 3.91 -5.50 2.69
N ASP A 226 4.87 -6.40 2.94
CA ASP A 226 6.30 -6.16 2.71
C ASP A 226 6.70 -6.19 1.25
N HIS A 227 5.83 -6.76 0.44
CA HIS A 227 5.94 -6.76 -1.00
C HIS A 227 5.95 -5.34 -1.54
N MET A 228 6.38 -5.24 -2.79
CA MET A 228 6.55 -3.97 -3.48
C MET A 228 5.26 -3.15 -3.55
N GLY A 229 4.12 -3.83 -3.74
CA GLY A 229 2.80 -3.20 -3.75
C GLY A 229 2.53 -2.41 -2.47
N GLY A 230 2.82 -2.99 -1.30
CA GLY A 230 2.63 -2.30 -0.02
C GLY A 230 3.61 -1.15 0.20
N ARG A 231 4.89 -1.32 -0.17
CA ARG A 231 5.87 -0.21 -0.10
C ARG A 231 5.47 0.95 -1.01
N LEU A 232 4.99 0.66 -2.21
CA LEU A 232 4.55 1.65 -3.17
C LEU A 232 3.27 2.33 -2.67
N ALA A 233 2.27 1.57 -2.22
CA ALA A 233 1.01 2.09 -1.71
C ALA A 233 1.23 3.10 -0.56
N ARG A 234 2.11 2.77 0.41
CA ARG A 234 2.40 3.67 1.55
C ARG A 234 3.09 4.97 1.16
N ARG A 235 3.79 5.02 0.02
CA ARG A 235 4.44 6.25 -0.49
C ARG A 235 3.51 7.03 -1.41
N VAL A 236 2.76 6.33 -2.26
CA VAL A 236 1.95 6.94 -3.31
C VAL A 236 0.59 7.42 -2.80
N LEU A 237 -0.09 6.64 -1.97
CA LEU A 237 -1.45 6.99 -1.51
C LEU A 237 -1.52 8.35 -0.80
N PRO A 238 -0.62 8.68 0.17
CA PRO A 238 -0.67 9.99 0.82
C PRO A 238 -0.43 11.14 -0.16
N VAL A 239 0.50 10.95 -1.10
CA VAL A 239 0.85 11.95 -2.12
C VAL A 239 -0.29 12.15 -3.12
N ALA A 240 -0.90 11.06 -3.58
CA ALA A 240 -2.03 11.08 -4.50
C ALA A 240 -3.29 11.73 -3.91
N ALA A 241 -3.47 11.67 -2.58
CA ALA A 241 -4.55 12.37 -1.90
C ALA A 241 -4.20 13.85 -1.61
N ALA A 242 -2.98 14.14 -1.17
CA ALA A 242 -2.59 15.46 -0.72
C ALA A 242 -2.35 16.46 -1.87
N ILE A 243 -1.69 16.04 -2.95
CA ILE A 243 -1.34 16.97 -4.04
C ILE A 243 -2.58 17.55 -4.73
N PRO A 244 -3.60 16.76 -5.14
CA PRO A 244 -4.79 17.33 -5.77
C PRO A 244 -5.54 18.30 -4.84
N ALA A 245 -5.52 18.07 -3.52
CA ALA A 245 -6.08 19.00 -2.56
C ALA A 245 -5.27 20.32 -2.54
N VAL A 246 -3.94 20.26 -2.40
CA VAL A 246 -3.10 21.45 -2.42
C VAL A 246 -3.24 22.24 -3.72
N LEU A 247 -3.22 21.57 -4.87
CA LEU A 247 -3.41 22.19 -6.18
C LEU A 247 -4.79 22.85 -6.31
N SER A 248 -5.85 22.19 -5.82
CA SER A 248 -7.20 22.77 -5.79
C SER A 248 -7.26 24.03 -4.92
N GLY A 249 -6.55 24.03 -3.78
CA GLY A 249 -6.45 25.21 -2.91
C GLY A 249 -5.71 26.38 -3.58
N LEU A 250 -4.58 26.10 -4.24
CA LEU A 250 -3.83 27.10 -5.02
C LEU A 250 -4.65 27.65 -6.18
N TRP A 251 -5.38 26.77 -6.88
CA TRP A 251 -6.31 27.16 -7.94
C TRP A 251 -7.36 28.15 -7.41
N LEU A 252 -8.02 27.82 -6.29
CA LEU A 252 -9.06 28.66 -5.72
C LEU A 252 -8.51 30.01 -5.26
N PHE A 253 -7.31 30.02 -4.67
CA PHE A 253 -6.62 31.25 -4.29
C PHE A 253 -6.34 32.14 -5.51
N GLY A 254 -5.75 31.58 -6.58
CA GLY A 254 -5.45 32.34 -7.80
C GLY A 254 -6.70 32.85 -8.51
N HIS A 255 -7.78 32.06 -8.52
CA HIS A 255 -9.06 32.48 -9.07
C HIS A 255 -9.68 33.63 -8.26
N ARG A 256 -9.69 33.53 -6.92
CA ARG A 256 -10.19 34.61 -6.04
C ARG A 256 -9.34 35.89 -6.11
N ALA A 257 -8.04 35.76 -6.39
CA ALA A 257 -7.14 36.88 -6.60
C ALA A 257 -7.26 37.53 -7.99
N GLY A 258 -8.04 36.93 -8.90
CA GLY A 258 -8.23 37.44 -10.26
C GLY A 258 -7.06 37.16 -11.22
N PHE A 259 -6.15 36.23 -10.90
CA PHE A 259 -5.02 35.91 -11.76
C PHE A 259 -5.42 35.20 -13.07
N PHE A 260 -6.56 34.52 -13.09
CA PHE A 260 -7.09 33.80 -14.25
C PHE A 260 -8.60 33.58 -14.15
N SER A 261 -9.25 33.34 -15.30
CA SER A 261 -10.67 32.96 -15.35
C SER A 261 -10.92 31.54 -14.82
N ALA A 262 -12.16 31.22 -14.48
CA ALA A 262 -12.51 29.90 -13.95
C ALA A 262 -12.16 28.78 -14.95
N GLU A 263 -12.41 29.00 -16.24
CA GLU A 263 -12.17 28.06 -17.33
C GLU A 263 -10.66 27.82 -17.53
N VAL A 264 -9.86 28.89 -17.59
CA VAL A 264 -8.40 28.80 -17.71
C VAL A 264 -7.81 28.09 -16.50
N GLY A 265 -8.26 28.46 -15.30
CA GLY A 265 -7.81 27.81 -14.09
C GLY A 265 -8.14 26.31 -14.07
N LEU A 266 -9.38 25.93 -14.44
CA LEU A 266 -9.78 24.52 -14.49
C LEU A 266 -8.91 23.72 -15.45
N ALA A 267 -8.58 24.28 -16.62
CA ALA A 267 -7.65 23.67 -17.56
C ALA A 267 -6.24 23.50 -16.95
N LEU A 268 -5.71 24.54 -16.28
CA LEU A 268 -4.41 24.46 -15.60
C LEU A 268 -4.40 23.42 -14.48
N LEU A 269 -5.48 23.34 -13.69
CA LEU A 269 -5.63 22.34 -12.63
C LEU A 269 -5.69 20.92 -13.21
N ALA A 270 -6.40 20.71 -14.33
CA ALA A 270 -6.45 19.42 -15.01
C ALA A 270 -5.06 19.02 -15.53
N VAL A 271 -4.35 19.93 -16.21
CA VAL A 271 -2.97 19.69 -16.68
C VAL A 271 -2.03 19.39 -15.51
N ALA A 272 -2.10 20.16 -14.43
CA ALA A 272 -1.28 19.94 -13.24
C ALA A 272 -1.54 18.56 -12.61
N ASN A 273 -2.80 18.15 -12.48
CA ASN A 273 -3.14 16.81 -11.99
C ASN A 273 -2.64 15.70 -12.94
N ILE A 274 -2.78 15.86 -14.26
CA ILE A 274 -2.26 14.90 -15.25
C ILE A 274 -0.74 14.75 -15.09
N LEU A 275 0.00 15.86 -14.98
CA LEU A 275 1.45 15.83 -14.79
C LEU A 275 1.85 15.17 -13.47
N VAL A 276 1.12 15.43 -12.39
CA VAL A 276 1.33 14.79 -11.09
C VAL A 276 1.08 13.29 -11.18
N PHE A 277 -0.06 12.86 -11.73
CA PHE A 277 -0.37 11.44 -11.88
C PHE A 277 0.63 10.74 -12.82
N ALA A 278 1.07 11.39 -13.89
CA ALA A 278 2.11 10.89 -14.77
C ALA A 278 3.44 10.73 -14.03
N ALA A 279 3.86 11.73 -13.24
CA ALA A 279 5.08 11.67 -12.45
C ALA A 279 5.03 10.56 -11.39
N VAL A 280 3.93 10.47 -10.64
CA VAL A 280 3.68 9.42 -9.64
C VAL A 280 3.71 8.05 -10.28
N THR A 281 3.03 7.88 -11.43
CA THR A 281 2.99 6.62 -12.19
C THR A 281 4.38 6.27 -12.73
N ALA A 282 5.15 7.24 -13.22
CA ALA A 282 6.51 7.03 -13.70
C ALA A 282 7.45 6.61 -12.56
N VAL A 283 7.34 7.22 -11.37
CA VAL A 283 8.10 6.81 -10.19
C VAL A 283 7.71 5.40 -9.74
N ALA A 284 6.41 5.10 -9.72
CA ALA A 284 5.87 3.79 -9.38
C ALA A 284 6.39 2.71 -10.35
N SER A 285 6.30 2.98 -11.66
CA SER A 285 6.75 2.10 -12.73
C SER A 285 8.27 1.87 -12.69
N ARG A 286 9.08 2.93 -12.50
CA ARG A 286 10.53 2.79 -12.33
C ARG A 286 10.90 1.96 -11.10
N SER A 287 10.17 2.13 -10.00
CA SER A 287 10.35 1.31 -8.80
C SER A 287 9.96 -0.14 -9.05
N LEU A 288 8.90 -0.38 -9.83
CA LEU A 288 8.47 -1.71 -10.23
C LEU A 288 9.55 -2.40 -11.09
N ASN A 289 9.95 -1.76 -12.18
CA ASN A 289 10.93 -2.31 -13.12
C ASN A 289 12.27 -2.63 -12.46
N ARG A 290 12.76 -1.76 -11.57
CA ARG A 290 14.03 -1.99 -10.86
C ARG A 290 14.01 -3.23 -10.00
N ALA A 291 12.89 -3.54 -9.36
CA ALA A 291 12.84 -4.70 -8.49
C ALA A 291 12.47 -5.96 -9.27
N ASP A 292 11.66 -5.85 -10.33
CA ASP A 292 11.41 -6.98 -11.24
C ASP A 292 12.73 -7.46 -11.87
N HIS A 293 13.57 -6.53 -12.32
CA HIS A 293 14.90 -6.86 -12.82
C HIS A 293 15.79 -7.54 -11.77
N ARG A 294 15.73 -7.10 -10.50
CA ARG A 294 16.47 -7.75 -9.40
C ARG A 294 15.95 -9.17 -9.11
N ARG A 295 14.64 -9.36 -9.20
CA ARG A 295 13.98 -10.66 -9.03
C ARG A 295 14.42 -11.61 -10.15
N GLN A 296 14.36 -11.18 -11.41
CA GLN A 296 14.75 -11.98 -12.57
C GLN A 296 16.22 -12.41 -12.49
N ILE A 297 17.15 -11.54 -12.07
CA ILE A 297 18.56 -11.93 -11.88
C ILE A 297 18.69 -13.02 -10.80
N GLY A 298 17.98 -12.88 -9.68
CA GLY A 298 17.99 -13.88 -8.60
C GLY A 298 17.44 -15.23 -9.04
N GLU A 299 16.31 -15.24 -9.74
CA GLU A 299 15.70 -16.45 -10.28
C GLU A 299 16.60 -17.14 -11.30
N ARG A 300 17.25 -16.39 -12.21
CA ARG A 300 18.23 -16.94 -13.16
C ARG A 300 19.39 -17.61 -12.43
N ARG A 301 19.98 -16.94 -11.43
CA ARG A 301 21.10 -17.50 -10.65
C ARG A 301 20.71 -18.79 -9.92
N LEU A 302 19.53 -18.83 -9.31
CA LEU A 302 19.02 -20.04 -8.66
C LEU A 302 18.79 -21.17 -9.68
N ALA A 303 18.18 -20.87 -10.83
CA ALA A 303 17.96 -21.85 -11.89
C ALA A 303 19.28 -22.47 -12.38
N THR A 304 20.34 -21.67 -12.56
CA THR A 304 21.68 -22.17 -12.92
C THR A 304 22.25 -23.10 -11.86
N GLN A 305 22.12 -22.73 -10.57
CA GLN A 305 22.61 -23.53 -9.45
C GLN A 305 21.88 -24.86 -9.35
N TYR A 306 20.55 -24.85 -9.48
CA TYR A 306 19.73 -26.06 -9.46
C TYR A 306 20.05 -26.97 -10.65
N ALA A 307 20.15 -26.42 -11.87
CA ALA A 307 20.51 -27.20 -13.05
C ALA A 307 21.88 -27.86 -12.90
N SER A 308 22.91 -27.10 -12.48
CA SER A 308 24.26 -27.62 -12.28
C SER A 308 24.30 -28.72 -11.20
N THR A 309 23.60 -28.51 -10.09
CA THR A 309 23.53 -29.50 -9.00
C THR A 309 22.82 -30.77 -9.45
N ARG A 310 21.70 -30.65 -10.18
CA ARG A 310 20.96 -31.79 -10.70
C ARG A 310 21.82 -32.63 -11.64
N ILE A 311 22.52 -31.98 -12.57
CA ILE A 311 23.43 -32.65 -13.51
C ILE A 311 24.53 -33.40 -12.75
N LEU A 312 25.14 -32.79 -11.72
CA LEU A 312 26.17 -33.43 -10.92
C LEU A 312 25.67 -34.68 -10.16
N VAL A 313 24.41 -34.67 -9.73
CA VAL A 313 23.79 -35.80 -9.00
C VAL A 313 23.38 -36.92 -9.96
N GLU A 314 22.86 -36.58 -11.14
CA GLU A 314 22.36 -37.56 -12.13
C GLU A 314 23.49 -38.21 -12.93
N SER A 315 24.64 -37.54 -13.07
CA SER A 315 25.78 -38.03 -13.85
C SER A 315 26.64 -38.99 -13.05
N ARG A 316 27.09 -40.10 -13.67
CA ARG A 316 27.94 -41.09 -12.99
C ARG A 316 29.42 -40.71 -13.02
N THR A 317 29.81 -39.85 -13.97
CA THR A 317 31.19 -39.43 -14.17
C THR A 317 31.28 -37.94 -14.46
N SER A 318 32.45 -37.35 -14.20
CA SER A 318 32.71 -35.95 -14.53
C SER A 318 32.62 -35.68 -16.04
N ALA A 319 33.00 -36.65 -16.89
CA ALA A 319 32.92 -36.54 -18.34
C ALA A 319 31.47 -36.46 -18.87
N GLU A 320 30.49 -37.05 -18.17
CA GLU A 320 29.07 -36.91 -18.50
C GLU A 320 28.48 -35.58 -18.00
N ALA A 321 28.92 -35.12 -16.82
CA ALA A 321 28.37 -33.96 -16.16
C ALA A 321 28.81 -32.63 -16.80
N MET A 322 30.11 -32.51 -17.10
CA MET A 322 30.70 -31.22 -17.44
C MET A 322 30.19 -30.59 -18.75
N PRO A 323 29.92 -31.33 -19.85
CA PRO A 323 29.31 -30.75 -21.05
C PRO A 323 27.91 -30.16 -20.78
N GLN A 324 27.12 -30.84 -19.93
CA GLN A 324 25.78 -30.39 -19.55
C GLN A 324 25.84 -29.16 -18.64
N ILE A 325 26.80 -29.10 -17.70
CA ILE A 325 27.02 -27.93 -16.83
C ILE A 325 27.46 -26.72 -17.67
N LEU A 326 28.41 -26.90 -18.59
CA LEU A 326 28.86 -25.84 -19.49
C LEU A 326 27.69 -25.25 -20.27
N ARG A 327 26.79 -26.11 -20.77
CA ARG A 327 25.56 -25.69 -21.44
C ARG A 327 24.63 -24.92 -20.51
N ALA A 328 24.30 -25.48 -19.34
CA ALA A 328 23.37 -24.86 -18.40
C ALA A 328 23.86 -23.48 -17.92
N VAL A 329 25.14 -23.38 -17.54
CA VAL A 329 25.76 -22.12 -17.15
C VAL A 329 25.76 -21.14 -18.33
N GLY A 330 26.20 -21.61 -19.50
CA GLY A 330 26.30 -20.79 -20.69
C GLY A 330 24.98 -20.19 -21.15
N GLU A 331 23.92 -21.01 -21.28
CA GLU A 331 22.57 -20.53 -21.65
C GLU A 331 22.00 -19.57 -20.59
N SER A 332 22.24 -19.84 -19.31
CA SER A 332 21.67 -19.02 -18.22
C SER A 332 22.34 -17.65 -18.03
N LEU A 333 23.64 -17.56 -18.33
CA LEU A 333 24.44 -16.34 -18.22
C LEU A 333 24.58 -15.60 -19.55
N ASP A 334 23.92 -16.10 -20.60
CA ASP A 334 23.98 -15.56 -21.96
C ASP A 334 25.42 -15.52 -22.50
N TRP A 335 26.21 -16.55 -22.18
CA TRP A 335 27.57 -16.71 -22.69
C TRP A 335 27.54 -17.42 -24.03
N VAL A 336 28.46 -17.03 -24.91
CA VAL A 336 28.50 -17.53 -26.29
C VAL A 336 29.31 -18.83 -26.41
N LEU A 337 30.30 -19.03 -25.53
CA LEU A 337 31.22 -20.16 -25.53
C LEU A 337 31.62 -20.52 -24.10
N GLY A 338 31.75 -21.82 -23.80
CA GLY A 338 32.35 -22.32 -22.57
C GLY A 338 33.26 -23.51 -22.88
N ALA A 339 34.44 -23.58 -22.27
CA ALA A 339 35.39 -24.68 -22.47
C ALA A 339 35.99 -25.14 -21.15
N ARG A 340 36.14 -26.46 -20.98
CA ARG A 340 36.82 -27.08 -19.85
C ARG A 340 38.23 -27.50 -20.25
N TRP A 341 39.20 -27.03 -19.48
CA TRP A 341 40.61 -27.37 -19.65
C TRP A 341 41.01 -28.42 -18.60
N ALA A 342 41.56 -29.54 -19.05
CA ALA A 342 42.03 -30.62 -18.19
C ALA A 342 43.57 -30.65 -18.20
N LEU A 343 44.17 -30.92 -17.05
CA LEU A 343 45.61 -31.10 -16.93
C LEU A 343 46.01 -32.49 -17.44
N ASP A 344 46.83 -32.50 -18.49
CA ASP A 344 47.58 -33.65 -18.94
C ASP A 344 48.84 -33.77 -18.08
N ARG A 345 48.86 -34.75 -17.16
CA ARG A 345 49.94 -34.90 -16.17
C ARG A 345 51.25 -35.40 -16.78
N GLU A 346 51.20 -36.13 -17.89
CA GLU A 346 52.41 -36.64 -18.54
C GLU A 346 53.10 -35.54 -19.34
N ALA A 347 52.32 -34.74 -20.07
CA ALA A 347 52.84 -33.64 -20.87
C ALA A 347 53.04 -32.33 -20.08
N GLY A 348 52.48 -32.22 -18.87
CA GLY A 348 52.61 -31.01 -18.03
C GLY A 348 51.88 -29.79 -18.59
N VAL A 349 50.76 -29.98 -19.29
CA VAL A 349 50.03 -28.93 -20.02
C VAL A 349 48.52 -29.06 -19.88
N LEU A 350 47.79 -27.96 -20.08
CA LEU A 350 46.34 -27.97 -20.18
C LEU A 350 45.88 -28.25 -21.61
N ARG A 351 44.92 -29.18 -21.75
CA ARG A 351 44.24 -29.48 -23.02
C ARG A 351 42.75 -29.24 -22.91
N CYS A 352 42.12 -28.82 -24.01
CA CYS A 352 40.68 -28.65 -24.07
C CYS A 352 40.02 -30.04 -24.02
N ALA A 353 39.29 -30.32 -22.94
CA ALA A 353 38.61 -31.60 -22.78
C ALA A 353 37.20 -31.56 -23.36
N GLU A 354 36.48 -30.46 -23.12
CA GLU A 354 35.09 -30.28 -23.53
C GLU A 354 34.82 -28.82 -23.87
N MET A 355 33.82 -28.60 -24.72
CA MET A 355 33.41 -27.27 -25.12
C MET A 355 31.93 -27.23 -25.50
N TRP A 356 31.33 -26.08 -25.24
CA TRP A 356 29.94 -25.74 -25.56
C TRP A 356 29.90 -24.36 -26.22
N THR A 357 28.96 -24.16 -27.16
CA THR A 357 28.77 -22.89 -27.88
C THR A 357 27.30 -22.70 -28.27
N THR A 358 26.81 -21.46 -28.26
CA THR A 358 25.48 -21.11 -28.81
C THR A 358 25.51 -20.81 -30.31
N MET A 359 26.66 -20.39 -30.84
CA MET A 359 26.82 -19.89 -32.22
C MET A 359 27.80 -20.74 -33.02
N SER A 360 27.44 -22.01 -33.26
CA SER A 360 28.33 -23.01 -33.85
C SER A 360 28.98 -22.61 -35.18
N LYS A 361 28.30 -21.82 -36.05
CA LYS A 361 28.85 -21.41 -37.35
C LYS A 361 29.73 -20.15 -37.29
N ALA A 362 29.38 -19.18 -36.43
CA ALA A 362 30.13 -17.92 -36.35
C ALA A 362 31.47 -18.08 -35.61
N LEU A 363 31.55 -19.06 -34.72
CA LEU A 363 32.73 -19.32 -33.90
C LEU A 363 33.47 -20.61 -34.29
N GLU A 364 33.18 -21.20 -35.45
CA GLU A 364 33.69 -22.52 -35.83
C GLU A 364 35.23 -22.57 -35.87
N GLU A 365 35.84 -21.55 -36.49
CA GLU A 365 37.30 -21.40 -36.55
C GLU A 365 37.90 -21.24 -35.15
N PHE A 366 37.34 -20.37 -34.32
CA PHE A 366 37.79 -20.15 -32.94
C PHE A 366 37.64 -21.41 -32.07
N THR A 367 36.57 -22.18 -32.31
CA THR A 367 36.27 -23.45 -31.64
C THR A 367 37.32 -24.50 -32.00
N GLU A 368 37.69 -24.62 -33.28
CA GLU A 368 38.77 -25.52 -33.73
C GLU A 368 40.14 -25.12 -33.18
N VAL A 369 40.47 -23.83 -33.18
CA VAL A 369 41.70 -23.32 -32.55
C VAL A 369 41.73 -23.68 -31.06
N ASN A 370 40.61 -23.52 -30.35
CA ASN A 370 40.51 -23.89 -28.94
C ASN A 370 40.68 -25.40 -28.71
N ARG A 371 40.13 -26.27 -29.56
CA ARG A 371 40.32 -27.72 -29.42
C ARG A 371 41.77 -28.16 -29.56
N ARG A 372 42.54 -27.50 -30.44
CA ARG A 372 43.94 -27.84 -30.73
C ARG A 372 44.94 -27.12 -29.83
N SER A 373 44.49 -26.07 -29.13
CA SER A 373 45.35 -25.28 -28.26
C SER A 373 45.83 -26.07 -27.04
N VAL A 374 47.06 -25.81 -26.63
CA VAL A 374 47.71 -26.38 -25.46
C VAL A 374 48.34 -25.24 -24.67
N PHE A 375 48.12 -25.22 -23.35
CA PHE A 375 48.62 -24.13 -22.50
C PHE A 375 49.56 -24.66 -21.42
N SER A 376 50.77 -24.11 -21.38
CA SER A 376 51.70 -24.23 -20.25
C SER A 376 51.27 -23.30 -19.10
N SER A 377 51.78 -23.55 -17.90
CA SER A 377 51.59 -22.67 -16.74
C SER A 377 51.99 -21.23 -17.08
N GLY A 378 51.17 -20.25 -16.71
CA GLY A 378 51.40 -18.82 -16.98
C GLY A 378 51.07 -18.32 -18.40
N ILE A 379 50.87 -19.22 -19.37
CA ILE A 379 50.64 -18.86 -20.78
C ILE A 379 49.14 -18.88 -21.13
N GLY A 380 48.66 -17.80 -21.74
CA GLY A 380 47.24 -17.64 -22.05
C GLY A 380 46.38 -17.54 -20.79
N LEU A 381 45.09 -17.24 -20.97
CA LEU A 381 44.16 -17.16 -19.84
C LEU A 381 44.06 -18.48 -19.04
N PRO A 382 43.95 -19.68 -19.66
CA PRO A 382 43.90 -20.92 -18.89
C PRO A 382 45.19 -21.21 -18.10
N GLY A 383 46.36 -20.97 -18.70
CA GLY A 383 47.65 -21.19 -18.03
C GLY A 383 47.89 -20.25 -16.85
N ARG A 384 47.45 -18.99 -16.94
CA ARG A 384 47.52 -18.03 -15.80
C ARG A 384 46.62 -18.43 -14.64
N VAL A 385 45.41 -18.91 -14.93
CA VAL A 385 44.50 -19.43 -13.89
C VAL A 385 45.09 -20.67 -13.22
N TRP A 386 45.75 -21.53 -14.00
CA TRP A 386 46.44 -22.70 -13.46
C TRP A 386 47.63 -22.35 -12.56
N GLU A 387 48.47 -21.39 -12.98
CA GLU A 387 49.62 -20.92 -12.18
C GLU A 387 49.20 -20.23 -10.88
N SER A 388 48.21 -19.33 -10.98
CA SER A 388 47.80 -18.50 -9.84
C SER A 388 46.79 -19.17 -8.91
N GLY A 389 46.08 -20.19 -9.39
CA GLY A 389 44.94 -20.80 -8.69
C GLY A 389 43.75 -19.87 -8.49
N ARG A 390 43.71 -18.70 -9.16
CA ARG A 390 42.68 -17.66 -8.98
C ARG A 390 41.90 -17.43 -10.27
N ALA A 391 40.59 -17.18 -10.11
CA ALA A 391 39.74 -16.77 -11.22
C ALA A 391 40.24 -15.44 -11.80
N THR A 392 40.37 -15.39 -13.13
CA THR A 392 40.89 -14.24 -13.87
C THR A 392 39.88 -13.82 -14.93
N TRP A 393 39.69 -12.50 -15.12
CA TRP A 393 38.78 -11.93 -16.10
C TRP A 393 39.52 -10.98 -17.04
N ILE A 394 39.26 -11.08 -18.34
CA ILE A 394 39.78 -10.15 -19.36
C ILE A 394 38.56 -9.50 -20.04
N PRO A 395 38.34 -8.18 -19.89
CA PRO A 395 37.21 -7.49 -20.51
C PRO A 395 37.29 -7.49 -22.05
N ASP A 396 38.49 -7.36 -22.61
CA ASP A 396 38.76 -7.38 -24.04
C ASP A 396 40.02 -8.22 -24.32
N ALA A 397 39.81 -9.40 -24.90
CA ALA A 397 40.88 -10.37 -25.17
C ALA A 397 41.81 -9.92 -26.31
N THR A 398 41.38 -9.01 -27.19
CA THR A 398 42.18 -8.53 -28.33
C THR A 398 43.34 -7.63 -27.90
N GLN A 399 43.24 -7.06 -26.70
CA GLN A 399 44.26 -6.18 -26.13
C GLN A 399 45.20 -6.90 -25.14
N ASP A 400 44.98 -8.19 -24.88
CA ASP A 400 45.82 -8.95 -23.96
C ASP A 400 47.03 -9.53 -24.72
N PRO A 401 48.26 -9.05 -24.43
CA PRO A 401 49.46 -9.51 -25.13
C PRO A 401 49.82 -10.97 -24.83
N ASN A 402 49.20 -11.58 -23.82
CA ASN A 402 49.33 -12.97 -23.44
C ASN A 402 48.00 -13.71 -23.68
N PHE A 403 47.42 -13.52 -24.86
CA PHE A 403 46.26 -14.27 -25.34
C PHE A 403 46.58 -14.91 -26.70
N PRO A 404 47.30 -16.06 -26.72
CA PRO A 404 47.90 -16.63 -27.93
C PRO A 404 46.89 -17.23 -28.93
N ARG A 405 45.60 -17.04 -28.68
CA ARG A 405 44.47 -17.50 -29.52
C ARG A 405 43.49 -16.36 -29.83
N ALA A 406 43.94 -15.09 -29.68
CA ALA A 406 43.12 -13.89 -29.86
C ALA A 406 42.65 -13.73 -31.31
#